data_AF-A0A0L7LET0-F1
#
_entry.id   AF-A0A0L7LET0-F1
#
_cell.length_a   1.000
_cell.length_b   1.000
_cell.length_c   1.000
_cell.angle_alpha   90.00
_cell.angle_beta   90.00
_cell.angle_gamma   90.00
#
_symmetry.space_group_name_H-M   'P 1'
#
loop_
_entity.id
_entity.type
_entity.pdbx_description
1 polymer ?
#
loop_
_entity_poly.entity_id
_entity_poly.type
_entity_poly.pdbx_seq_one_letter_code
_entity_poly.pdbx_strand_id
1 'polypeptide(L)'
;MKCFQCEDDHNDDNTIQCDGCKRNICLQCSSLTSSEARVMGLKGKRTLLYLCPACREALFQVPKLIKSYDGLRQELDEVKIILSQPRNPSPLAEAVVAPVALTPPPPDTNAILEELVEREHRATNVILVGVEEFASDIGLDRKLHDESSVSKILQEVNNGGDYSKKVVSVQRLGRREDGKTRPIKVVLTSRQDAVLVLKNKSKAKKGHIPQWTQP
;
A
#
# COMPACT_ATOMS: atom_id res chain seq x y z
N MET A 1 -10.72 7.83 32.02
CA MET A 1 -10.91 7.30 30.65
C MET A 1 -10.21 8.18 29.63
N LYS A 2 -9.41 7.59 28.73
CA LYS A 2 -8.72 8.32 27.64
C LYS A 2 -9.72 8.76 26.57
N CYS A 3 -9.71 10.04 26.19
CA CYS A 3 -10.52 10.56 25.10
C CYS A 3 -9.95 10.14 23.75
N PHE A 4 -10.79 9.64 22.84
CA PHE A 4 -10.32 9.24 21.50
C PHE A 4 -9.91 10.42 20.60
N GLN A 5 -10.40 11.64 20.86
CA GLN A 5 -10.16 12.79 19.99
C GLN A 5 -8.92 13.61 20.40
N CYS A 6 -8.81 13.96 21.69
CA CYS A 6 -7.67 14.74 22.20
C CYS A 6 -6.58 13.88 22.85
N GLU A 7 -6.83 12.59 23.06
CA GLU A 7 -5.92 11.65 23.72
C GLU A 7 -5.61 11.93 25.20
N ASP A 8 -6.27 12.89 25.83
CA ASP A 8 -6.10 13.18 27.25
C ASP A 8 -6.93 12.23 28.14
N ASP A 9 -6.49 12.06 29.39
CA ASP A 9 -7.22 11.34 30.43
C ASP A 9 -8.24 12.25 31.12
N HIS A 10 -9.51 11.81 31.14
CA HIS A 10 -10.59 12.52 31.83
C HIS A 10 -11.28 11.64 32.85
N ASN A 11 -11.91 12.26 33.86
CA ASN A 11 -12.79 11.57 34.80
C ASN A 11 -14.03 11.01 34.07
N ASP A 12 -14.59 9.92 34.58
CA ASP A 12 -15.70 9.19 33.93
C ASP A 12 -16.93 10.09 33.72
N ASP A 13 -17.21 10.99 34.66
CA ASP A 13 -18.32 11.96 34.61
C ASP A 13 -18.22 12.94 33.42
N ASN A 14 -17.01 13.17 32.90
CA ASN A 14 -16.73 14.09 31.80
C ASN A 14 -16.53 13.36 30.46
N THR A 15 -16.92 12.10 30.38
CA THR A 15 -16.81 11.30 29.16
C THR A 15 -18.15 10.71 28.75
N ILE A 16 -18.34 10.64 27.44
CA ILE A 16 -19.48 9.99 26.80
C ILE A 16 -18.97 8.92 25.83
N GLN A 17 -19.63 7.77 25.80
CA GLN A 17 -19.31 6.70 24.88
C GLN A 17 -20.08 6.85 23.55
N CYS A 18 -19.36 6.83 22.44
CA CYS A 18 -19.97 6.80 21.10
C CYS A 18 -20.77 5.51 20.87
N ASP A 19 -22.00 5.62 20.37
CA ASP A 19 -22.85 4.46 20.09
C ASP A 19 -22.36 3.61 18.91
N GLY A 20 -21.69 4.23 17.94
CA GLY A 20 -21.14 3.55 16.78
C GLY A 20 -19.88 2.74 17.10
N CYS A 21 -18.81 3.41 17.53
CA CYS A 21 -17.50 2.79 17.74
C CYS A 21 -17.19 2.38 19.19
N LYS A 22 -18.07 2.68 20.14
CA LYS A 22 -17.91 2.40 21.58
C LYS A 22 -16.68 3.04 22.25
N ARG A 23 -16.05 4.03 21.60
CA ARG A 23 -14.93 4.80 22.16
C ARG A 23 -15.44 5.97 23.01
N ASN A 24 -14.65 6.35 24.01
CA ASN A 24 -14.96 7.48 24.90
C ASN A 24 -14.53 8.81 24.29
N ILE A 25 -15.39 9.82 24.38
CA ILE A 25 -15.15 11.20 23.94
C ILE A 25 -15.40 12.10 25.14
N CYS A 26 -14.49 13.05 25.42
CA CYS A 26 -14.72 14.01 26.49
C CYS A 26 -15.80 15.03 26.08
N LEU A 27 -16.45 15.67 27.04
CA LEU A 27 -17.52 16.65 26.77
C LEU A 27 -17.06 17.82 25.87
N GLN A 28 -15.81 18.24 25.98
CA GLN A 28 -15.25 19.32 25.15
C GLN A 28 -15.12 18.91 23.68
N CYS A 29 -14.75 17.65 23.41
CA CYS A 29 -14.62 17.13 22.05
C CYS A 29 -15.93 16.59 21.46
N SER A 30 -16.96 16.36 22.28
CA SER A 30 -18.22 15.78 21.81
C SER A 30 -19.17 16.80 21.18
N SER A 31 -18.91 18.09 21.40
CA SER A 31 -19.80 19.21 21.06
C SER A 31 -21.19 19.10 21.71
N LEU A 32 -21.34 18.31 22.77
CA LEU A 32 -22.58 18.22 23.55
C LEU A 32 -22.56 19.22 24.70
N THR A 33 -23.71 19.81 24.97
CA THR A 33 -23.98 20.53 26.21
C THR A 33 -24.04 19.56 27.40
N SER A 34 -23.82 20.06 28.62
CA SER A 34 -23.88 19.24 29.84
C SER A 34 -25.25 18.59 30.05
N SER A 35 -26.34 19.24 29.61
CA SER A 35 -27.69 18.67 29.65
C SER A 35 -27.85 17.51 28.67
N GLU A 36 -27.35 17.64 27.44
CA GLU A 36 -27.38 16.55 26.44
C GLU A 36 -26.55 15.35 26.91
N ALA A 37 -25.35 15.60 27.42
CA ALA A 37 -24.50 14.53 27.93
C ALA A 37 -25.15 13.76 29.09
N ARG A 38 -25.86 14.46 29.99
CA ARG A 38 -26.62 13.82 31.07
C ARG A 38 -27.70 12.89 30.53
N VAL A 39 -28.40 13.28 29.47
CA VAL A 39 -29.41 12.42 28.80
C VAL A 39 -28.76 11.17 28.20
N MET A 40 -27.56 11.28 27.64
CA MET A 40 -26.84 10.15 27.06
C MET A 40 -26.38 9.13 28.11
N GLY A 41 -26.13 9.58 29.34
CA GLY A 41 -25.79 8.73 30.49
C GLY A 41 -26.95 7.89 31.04
N LEU A 42 -28.20 8.15 30.62
CA LEU A 42 -29.37 7.38 31.04
C LEU A 42 -29.34 5.97 30.42
N LYS A 43 -28.99 4.96 31.23
CA LYS A 43 -28.95 3.57 30.79
C LYS A 43 -30.36 3.02 30.55
N GLY A 44 -30.58 2.44 29.37
CA GLY A 44 -31.63 1.45 29.14
C GLY A 44 -32.90 1.89 28.38
N LYS A 45 -33.11 3.17 28.04
CA LYS A 45 -34.32 3.62 27.31
C LYS A 45 -34.15 4.82 26.37
N ARG A 46 -32.93 5.17 25.96
CA ARG A 46 -32.74 6.30 25.02
C ARG A 46 -32.90 5.88 23.57
N THR A 47 -33.71 6.62 22.82
CA THR A 47 -33.83 6.53 21.36
C THR A 47 -32.77 7.38 20.66
N LEU A 48 -32.32 8.45 21.32
CA LEU A 48 -31.26 9.34 20.83
C LEU A 48 -29.91 8.63 20.91
N LEU A 49 -29.21 8.59 19.77
CA LEU A 49 -27.85 8.06 19.65
C LEU A 49 -26.84 9.22 19.62
N TYR A 50 -25.72 9.05 20.31
CA TYR A 50 -24.56 9.89 20.18
C TYR A 50 -23.53 9.21 19.28
N LEU A 51 -23.17 9.87 18.18
CA LEU A 51 -22.12 9.43 17.28
C LEU A 51 -20.98 10.44 17.32
N CYS A 52 -19.75 9.96 17.55
CA CYS A 52 -18.57 10.80 17.46
C CYS A 52 -18.40 11.33 16.02
N PRO A 53 -17.64 12.42 15.82
CA PRO A 53 -17.44 13.03 14.49
C PRO A 53 -17.03 12.03 13.40
N ALA A 54 -16.13 11.10 13.72
CA ALA A 54 -15.69 10.05 12.79
C ALA A 54 -16.82 9.09 12.39
N CYS A 55 -17.64 8.63 13.34
CA CYS A 55 -18.80 7.77 13.04
C CYS A 55 -19.88 8.51 12.25
N ARG A 56 -20.10 9.79 12.56
CA ARG A 56 -21.05 10.64 11.81
C ARG A 56 -20.62 10.80 10.36
N GLU A 57 -19.34 11.11 10.12
CA GLU A 57 -18.79 11.22 8.78
C GLU A 57 -18.88 9.88 8.04
N ALA A 58 -18.52 8.78 8.69
CA ALA A 58 -18.62 7.44 8.09
C ALA A 58 -20.05 7.10 7.64
N LEU A 59 -21.09 7.48 8.40
CA LEU A 59 -22.48 7.27 7.99
C LEU A 59 -22.84 7.98 6.69
N PHE A 60 -22.29 9.18 6.43
CA PHE A 60 -22.52 9.88 5.17
C PHE A 60 -21.83 9.20 3.97
N GLN A 61 -20.82 8.37 4.21
CA GLN A 61 -20.14 7.63 3.15
C GLN A 61 -20.86 6.32 2.80
N VAL A 62 -21.73 5.79 3.69
CA VAL A 62 -22.44 4.52 3.47
C VAL A 62 -23.24 4.50 2.16
N PRO A 63 -24.06 5.52 1.81
CA PRO A 63 -24.79 5.51 0.53
C PRO A 63 -23.87 5.47 -0.70
N LYS A 64 -22.69 6.11 -0.62
CA LYS A 64 -21.72 6.11 -1.72
C LYS A 64 -21.09 4.73 -1.89
N LEU A 65 -20.77 4.07 -0.78
CA LEU A 65 -20.25 2.71 -0.77
C LEU A 65 -21.28 1.71 -1.34
N ILE A 66 -22.55 1.83 -0.96
CA ILE A 66 -23.64 1.02 -1.53
C ILE A 66 -23.70 1.20 -3.05
N LYS A 67 -23.73 2.45 -3.53
CA LYS A 67 -23.77 2.73 -4.98
C LYS A 67 -22.55 2.16 -5.72
N SER A 68 -21.36 2.27 -5.13
CA SER A 68 -20.14 1.70 -5.71
C SER A 68 -20.18 0.17 -5.76
N TYR A 69 -20.68 -0.46 -4.70
CA TYR A 69 -20.81 -1.92 -4.62
C TYR A 69 -21.82 -2.44 -5.66
N ASP A 70 -22.96 -1.77 -5.81
CA ASP A 70 -23.97 -2.14 -6.81
C ASP A 70 -23.43 -2.01 -8.24
N GLY A 71 -22.65 -0.96 -8.52
CA GLY A 71 -21.96 -0.81 -9.81
C GLY A 71 -20.97 -1.94 -10.10
N LEU A 72 -20.10 -2.26 -9.13
CA LEU A 72 -19.15 -3.37 -9.26
C LEU A 72 -19.84 -4.71 -9.45
N ARG A 73 -20.97 -4.93 -8.76
CA ARG A 73 -21.76 -6.14 -8.90
C ARG A 73 -22.36 -6.26 -10.30
N GLN A 74 -22.83 -5.15 -10.88
CA GLN A 74 -23.33 -5.12 -12.26
C GLN A 74 -22.21 -5.46 -13.26
N GLU A 75 -21.03 -4.88 -13.12
CA GLU A 75 -19.87 -5.19 -13.98
C GLU A 75 -19.49 -6.67 -13.90
N LEU A 76 -19.52 -7.28 -12.70
CA LEU A 76 -19.27 -8.71 -12.53
C LEU A 76 -20.32 -9.59 -13.23
N ASP A 77 -21.59 -9.21 -13.15
CA ASP A 77 -22.67 -9.94 -13.83
C ASP A 77 -22.52 -9.85 -15.36
N GLU A 78 -22.12 -8.69 -15.90
CA GLU A 78 -21.83 -8.50 -17.32
C GLU A 78 -20.66 -9.38 -17.79
N VAL A 79 -19.55 -9.41 -17.04
CA VAL A 79 -18.40 -10.28 -17.35
C VAL A 79 -18.79 -11.75 -17.29
N LYS A 80 -19.58 -12.15 -16.30
CA LYS A 80 -20.04 -13.52 -16.16
C LYS A 80 -20.90 -13.96 -17.35
N ILE A 81 -21.74 -13.07 -17.89
CA ILE A 81 -22.52 -13.33 -19.10
C ILE A 81 -21.58 -13.58 -20.29
N ILE A 82 -20.55 -12.75 -20.48
CA ILE A 82 -19.57 -12.92 -21.57
C ILE A 82 -18.86 -14.27 -21.47
N LEU A 83 -18.46 -14.67 -20.27
CA LEU A 83 -17.79 -15.97 -20.04
C LEU A 83 -18.73 -17.17 -20.19
N SER A 84 -20.03 -16.99 -19.96
CA SER A 84 -21.03 -18.06 -20.05
C SER A 84 -21.52 -18.29 -21.48
N GLN A 85 -21.22 -17.37 -22.41
CA GLN A 85 -21.50 -17.61 -23.81
C GLN A 85 -20.57 -18.70 -24.34
N PRO A 86 -21.10 -19.81 -24.88
CA PRO A 86 -20.27 -20.79 -25.55
C PRO A 86 -19.54 -20.07 -26.69
N ARG A 87 -18.20 -20.13 -26.69
CA ARG A 87 -17.42 -19.70 -27.85
C ARG A 87 -17.95 -20.50 -29.04
N ASN A 88 -18.75 -19.85 -29.89
CA ASN A 88 -19.15 -20.45 -31.16
C ASN A 88 -17.85 -20.86 -31.85
N PRO A 89 -17.60 -22.17 -32.08
CA PRO A 89 -16.47 -22.56 -32.89
C PRO A 89 -16.67 -21.89 -34.25
N SER A 90 -15.75 -21.01 -34.60
CA SER A 90 -15.76 -20.34 -35.89
C SER A 90 -15.90 -21.40 -37.00
N PRO A 91 -16.87 -21.28 -37.91
CA PRO A 91 -17.00 -22.19 -39.05
C PRO A 91 -15.95 -21.82 -40.09
N LEU A 92 -14.69 -22.14 -39.81
CA LEU A 92 -13.55 -22.02 -40.72
C LEU A 92 -12.71 -23.29 -40.71
N ALA A 93 -13.38 -24.43 -40.51
CA ALA A 93 -12.81 -25.76 -40.70
C ALA A 93 -13.59 -26.48 -41.80
N GLU A 94 -13.50 -25.99 -43.04
CA GLU A 94 -13.57 -26.82 -44.26
C GLU A 94 -13.26 -25.96 -45.50
N ALA A 95 -12.40 -26.51 -46.37
CA ALA A 95 -11.92 -25.98 -47.65
C ALA A 95 -10.84 -24.87 -47.58
N VAL A 96 -9.56 -25.25 -47.74
CA VAL A 96 -8.85 -25.29 -49.04
C VAL A 96 -7.43 -25.81 -48.76
N VAL A 97 -7.12 -26.98 -49.32
CA VAL A 97 -5.75 -27.54 -49.35
C VAL A 97 -4.95 -26.74 -50.37
N ALA A 98 -4.25 -25.70 -49.90
CA ALA A 98 -3.13 -25.09 -50.59
C ALA A 98 -1.89 -25.22 -49.68
N PRO A 99 -0.67 -25.35 -50.22
CA PRO A 99 0.54 -25.38 -49.42
C PRO A 99 0.77 -23.98 -48.86
N VAL A 100 0.15 -23.70 -47.71
CA VAL A 100 0.33 -22.48 -46.94
C VAL A 100 1.75 -22.52 -46.38
N ALA A 101 2.59 -21.63 -46.91
CA ALA A 101 3.89 -21.32 -46.35
C ALA A 101 3.74 -21.09 -44.84
N LEU A 102 4.58 -21.78 -44.05
CA LEU A 102 4.69 -21.70 -42.60
C LEU A 102 4.58 -20.24 -42.11
N THR A 103 3.38 -19.79 -41.80
CA THR A 103 3.20 -18.54 -41.08
C THR A 103 3.68 -18.80 -39.65
N PRO A 104 4.63 -18.00 -39.14
CA PRO A 104 5.12 -18.16 -37.78
C PRO A 104 3.92 -18.10 -36.82
N PRO A 105 3.94 -18.92 -35.74
CA PRO A 105 2.88 -18.91 -34.75
C PRO A 105 2.65 -17.47 -34.25
N PRO A 106 1.39 -17.06 -34.04
CA PRO A 106 1.09 -15.72 -33.56
C PRO A 106 1.87 -15.47 -32.26
N PRO A 107 2.44 -14.26 -32.09
CA PRO A 107 3.21 -13.93 -30.90
C PRO A 107 2.35 -14.15 -29.65
N ASP A 108 2.90 -14.86 -28.67
CA ASP A 108 2.22 -15.16 -27.42
C ASP A 108 1.92 -13.86 -26.67
N THR A 109 0.67 -13.40 -26.76
CA THR A 109 0.20 -12.17 -26.12
C THR A 109 0.33 -12.22 -24.61
N ASN A 110 0.29 -13.41 -24.02
CA ASN A 110 0.42 -13.57 -22.58
C ASN A 110 1.85 -13.26 -22.11
N ALA A 111 2.85 -13.71 -22.87
CA ALA A 111 4.25 -13.39 -22.58
C ALA A 111 4.50 -11.87 -22.59
N ILE A 112 3.85 -11.14 -23.49
CA ILE A 112 3.94 -9.66 -23.55
C ILE A 112 3.28 -9.01 -22.33
N LEU A 113 2.10 -9.49 -21.94
CA LEU A 113 1.38 -9.01 -20.76
C LEU A 113 2.17 -9.27 -19.46
N GLU A 114 2.73 -10.46 -19.31
CA GLU A 114 3.57 -10.83 -18.16
C GLU A 114 4.82 -9.96 -18.07
N GLU A 115 5.49 -9.72 -19.19
CA GLU A 115 6.65 -8.82 -19.24
C GLU A 115 6.28 -7.39 -18.83
N LEU A 116 5.14 -6.88 -19.29
CA LEU A 116 4.68 -5.53 -18.96
C LEU A 116 4.40 -5.38 -17.45
N VAL A 117 3.73 -6.36 -16.86
CA VAL A 117 3.45 -6.38 -15.41
C VAL A 117 4.75 -6.47 -14.62
N GLU A 118 5.70 -7.30 -15.07
CA GLU A 118 7.00 -7.44 -14.42
C GLU A 118 7.81 -6.14 -14.49
N ARG A 119 7.78 -5.43 -15.62
CA ARG A 119 8.42 -4.10 -15.77
C ARG A 119 7.81 -3.08 -14.83
N GLU A 120 6.49 -3.07 -14.68
CA GLU A 120 5.81 -2.14 -13.77
C GLU A 120 6.19 -2.45 -12.31
N HIS A 121 6.26 -3.74 -11.93
CA HIS A 121 6.74 -4.14 -10.62
C HIS A 121 8.23 -3.84 -10.39
N ARG A 122 9.06 -3.85 -11.45
CA ARG A 122 10.48 -3.46 -11.37
C ARG A 122 10.67 -1.94 -11.29
N ALA A 123 9.73 -1.16 -11.82
CA ALA A 123 9.84 0.31 -11.86
C ALA A 123 9.79 0.99 -10.48
N THR A 124 9.31 0.30 -9.44
CA THR A 124 9.31 0.79 -8.05
C THR A 124 10.55 0.35 -7.25
N ASN A 125 11.42 -0.48 -7.85
CA ASN A 125 12.59 -1.04 -7.18
C ASN A 125 13.83 -0.18 -7.41
N VAL A 126 14.61 0.01 -6.35
CA VAL A 126 15.94 0.64 -6.38
C VAL A 126 16.96 -0.35 -5.84
N ILE A 127 18.09 -0.52 -6.53
CA ILE A 127 19.18 -1.40 -6.10
C ILE A 127 20.33 -0.54 -5.57
N LEU A 128 20.71 -0.79 -4.31
CA LEU A 128 21.86 -0.18 -3.64
C LEU A 128 23.01 -1.19 -3.62
N VAL A 129 24.17 -0.84 -4.18
CA VAL A 129 25.34 -1.75 -4.23
C VAL A 129 26.46 -1.18 -3.40
N GLY A 130 27.10 -1.95 -2.51
CA GLY A 130 28.21 -1.44 -1.69
C GLY A 130 27.80 -0.88 -0.33
N VAL A 131 26.59 -1.20 0.13
CA VAL A 131 26.20 -0.98 1.52
C VAL A 131 26.81 -2.08 2.39
N GLU A 132 27.59 -1.68 3.40
CA GLU A 132 28.26 -2.58 4.33
C GLU A 132 27.28 -3.59 4.93
N GLU A 133 27.69 -4.85 5.03
CA GLU A 133 26.85 -5.94 5.53
C GLU A 133 27.09 -6.16 7.02
N PHE A 134 26.01 -6.20 7.80
CA PHE A 134 26.11 -6.39 9.23
C PHE A 134 26.47 -7.85 9.57
N ALA A 135 27.50 -8.03 10.40
CA ALA A 135 28.09 -9.34 10.64
C ALA A 135 27.27 -10.28 11.54
N SER A 136 26.18 -9.81 12.16
CA SER A 136 25.36 -10.61 13.09
C SER A 136 24.80 -11.89 12.46
N ASP A 137 24.81 -12.98 13.21
CA ASP A 137 24.17 -14.25 12.81
C ASP A 137 22.63 -14.15 12.84
N ILE A 138 22.11 -13.23 13.66
CA ILE A 138 20.68 -13.03 13.83
C ILE A 138 20.12 -12.28 12.61
N GLY A 139 19.14 -12.89 11.93
CA GLY A 139 18.53 -12.31 10.72
C GLY A 139 17.81 -10.98 10.98
N LEU A 140 17.19 -10.84 12.15
CA LEU A 140 16.44 -9.63 12.53
C LEU A 140 17.36 -8.40 12.67
N ASP A 141 18.50 -8.55 13.36
CA ASP A 141 19.46 -7.45 13.56
C ASP A 141 20.03 -6.97 12.23
N ARG A 142 20.34 -7.92 11.32
CA ARG A 142 20.79 -7.60 9.96
C ARG A 142 19.75 -6.80 9.19
N LYS A 143 18.48 -7.22 9.27
CA LYS A 143 17.37 -6.51 8.62
C LYS A 143 17.21 -5.09 9.17
N LEU A 144 17.23 -4.91 10.50
CA LEU A 144 17.12 -3.60 11.14
C LEU A 144 18.30 -2.68 10.78
N HIS A 145 19.52 -3.23 10.73
CA HIS A 145 20.69 -2.51 10.27
C HIS A 145 20.56 -2.04 8.81
N ASP A 146 20.09 -2.93 7.93
CA ASP A 146 19.86 -2.61 6.51
C ASP A 146 18.77 -1.53 6.35
N GLU A 147 17.64 -1.65 7.08
CA GLU A 147 16.58 -0.64 7.07
C GLU A 147 17.07 0.73 7.57
N SER A 148 17.87 0.75 8.65
CA SER A 148 18.49 1.98 9.17
C SER A 148 19.45 2.60 8.16
N SER A 149 20.28 1.78 7.52
CA SER A 149 21.26 2.21 6.52
C SER A 149 20.57 2.78 5.27
N VAL A 150 19.54 2.09 4.77
CA VAL A 150 18.71 2.56 3.65
C VAL A 150 18.03 3.88 4.00
N SER A 151 17.46 4.01 5.19
CA SER A 151 16.79 5.24 5.63
C SER A 151 17.73 6.44 5.63
N LYS A 152 18.94 6.27 6.16
CA LYS A 152 19.99 7.33 6.14
C LYS A 152 20.38 7.72 4.72
N ILE A 153 20.63 6.73 3.85
CA ILE A 153 20.99 6.99 2.45
C ILE A 153 19.87 7.76 1.72
N LEU A 154 18.61 7.35 1.90
CA LEU A 154 17.48 8.02 1.25
C LEU A 154 17.25 9.45 1.77
N GLN A 155 17.47 9.70 3.06
CA GLN A 155 17.42 11.05 3.64
C GLN A 155 18.48 11.97 3.03
N GLU A 156 19.71 11.46 2.84
CA GLU A 156 20.79 12.22 2.21
C GLU A 156 20.49 12.56 0.75
N VAL A 157 19.96 11.60 -0.02
CA VAL A 157 19.63 11.78 -1.43
C VAL A 157 18.55 12.86 -1.62
N ASN A 158 17.61 13.00 -0.69
CA ASN A 158 16.48 13.93 -0.82
C ASN A 158 16.57 15.18 0.05
N ASN A 159 17.78 15.66 0.35
CA ASN A 159 17.98 16.89 1.12
C ASN A 159 17.18 16.92 2.45
N GLY A 160 17.07 15.78 3.14
CA GLY A 160 16.35 15.69 4.42
C GLY A 160 14.85 15.40 4.33
N GLY A 161 14.29 15.14 3.15
CA GLY A 161 12.90 14.67 3.06
C GLY A 161 12.71 13.27 3.64
N ASP A 162 11.61 13.07 4.37
CA ASP A 162 11.30 11.79 5.03
C ASP A 162 10.83 10.72 4.02
N TYR A 163 11.62 9.65 3.87
CA TYR A 163 11.30 8.47 3.06
C TYR A 163 10.80 7.28 3.88
N SER A 164 10.73 7.39 5.21
CA SER A 164 10.37 6.26 6.08
C SER A 164 9.02 5.64 5.69
N LYS A 165 8.06 6.48 5.30
CA LYS A 165 6.71 6.05 4.86
C LYS A 165 6.63 5.58 3.41
N LYS A 166 7.69 5.81 2.62
CA LYS A 166 7.74 5.50 1.18
C LYS A 166 8.43 4.18 0.88
N VAL A 167 9.17 3.61 1.84
CA VAL A 167 9.82 2.32 1.70
C VAL A 167 8.85 1.22 2.12
N VAL A 168 8.56 0.30 1.20
CA VAL A 168 7.68 -0.85 1.43
C VAL A 168 8.47 -2.04 1.96
N SER A 169 9.64 -2.31 1.38
CA SER A 169 10.48 -3.42 1.82
C SER A 169 11.96 -3.22 1.46
N VAL A 170 12.81 -3.85 2.27
CA VAL A 170 14.27 -3.86 2.14
C VAL A 170 14.75 -5.31 2.19
N GLN A 171 15.49 -5.74 1.17
CA GLN A 171 15.97 -7.12 1.08
C GLN A 171 17.32 -7.21 0.36
N ARG A 172 18.29 -7.93 0.92
CA ARG A 172 19.55 -8.26 0.21
C ARG A 172 19.34 -9.30 -0.88
N LEU A 173 20.03 -9.12 -2.00
CA LEU A 173 20.01 -10.02 -3.15
C LEU A 173 21.23 -10.96 -3.13
N GLY A 174 20.99 -12.26 -3.31
CA GLY A 174 22.04 -13.28 -3.43
C GLY A 174 22.48 -13.95 -2.13
N ARG A 175 23.38 -14.94 -2.25
CA ARG A 175 23.98 -15.67 -1.13
C ARG A 175 25.10 -14.85 -0.49
N ARG A 176 25.25 -14.95 0.82
CA ARG A 176 26.31 -14.26 1.57
C ARG A 176 27.67 -14.87 1.21
N GLU A 177 28.64 -14.01 0.95
CA GLU A 177 30.03 -14.37 0.68
C GLU A 177 30.94 -13.50 1.56
N ASP A 178 31.97 -14.11 2.15
CA ASP A 178 32.90 -13.37 3.02
C ASP A 178 33.70 -12.35 2.22
N GLY A 179 33.77 -11.12 2.75
CA GLY A 179 34.48 -10.01 2.11
C GLY A 179 33.76 -9.34 0.94
N LYS A 180 32.53 -9.75 0.60
CA LYS A 180 31.71 -9.10 -0.44
C LYS A 180 30.41 -8.52 0.13
N THR A 181 30.06 -7.31 -0.29
CA THR A 181 28.77 -6.69 0.05
C THR A 181 27.70 -7.09 -0.95
N ARG A 182 26.58 -7.66 -0.48
CA ARG A 182 25.44 -7.95 -1.34
C ARG A 182 24.62 -6.70 -1.68
N PRO A 183 24.07 -6.59 -2.90
CA PRO A 183 23.13 -5.51 -3.22
C PRO A 183 21.87 -5.55 -2.35
N ILE A 184 21.34 -4.38 -2.00
CA ILE A 184 20.07 -4.23 -1.30
C ILE A 184 19.01 -3.79 -2.32
N LYS A 185 17.96 -4.58 -2.47
CA LYS A 185 16.72 -4.20 -3.15
C LYS A 185 15.84 -3.43 -2.18
N VAL A 186 15.49 -2.21 -2.57
CA VAL A 186 14.55 -1.33 -1.88
C VAL A 186 13.31 -1.19 -2.75
N VAL A 187 12.14 -1.56 -2.22
CA VAL A 187 10.85 -1.39 -2.92
C VAL A 187 10.19 -0.14 -2.38
N LEU A 188 9.84 0.79 -3.27
CA LEU A 188 9.18 2.05 -2.93
C LEU A 188 7.67 1.99 -3.21
N THR A 189 6.93 2.90 -2.59
CA THR A 189 5.47 3.01 -2.76
C THR A 189 5.06 3.40 -4.18
N SER A 190 5.90 4.16 -4.90
CA SER A 190 5.58 4.64 -6.24
C SER A 190 6.80 4.65 -7.16
N ARG A 191 6.54 4.54 -8.48
CA ARG A 191 7.55 4.69 -9.52
C ARG A 191 8.20 6.08 -9.50
N GLN A 192 7.43 7.11 -9.18
CA GLN A 192 7.90 8.49 -9.11
C GLN A 192 8.95 8.66 -8.00
N ASP A 193 8.74 8.00 -6.85
CA ASP A 193 9.71 8.01 -5.76
C ASP A 193 11.04 7.35 -6.17
N ALA A 194 10.97 6.20 -6.86
CA ALA A 194 12.16 5.52 -7.38
C ALA A 194 12.93 6.39 -8.38
N VAL A 195 12.22 7.02 -9.32
CA VAL A 195 12.83 7.95 -10.28
C VAL A 195 13.46 9.16 -9.58
N LEU A 196 12.81 9.71 -8.54
CA LEU A 196 13.34 10.84 -7.78
C LEU A 196 14.64 10.49 -7.05
N VAL A 197 14.68 9.32 -6.40
CA VAL A 197 15.90 8.80 -5.76
C VAL A 197 17.02 8.65 -6.78
N LEU A 198 16.74 8.05 -7.95
CA LEU A 198 17.72 7.85 -9.00
C LEU A 198 18.21 9.16 -9.65
N LYS A 199 17.34 10.18 -9.78
CA LYS A 199 17.72 11.51 -10.27
C LYS A 199 18.64 12.25 -9.30
N ASN A 200 18.44 12.06 -8.01
CA ASN A 200 19.22 12.72 -6.97
C ASN A 200 20.45 11.93 -6.50
N LYS A 201 20.73 10.76 -7.10
CA LYS A 201 21.84 9.87 -6.68
C LYS A 201 23.22 10.55 -6.61
N SER A 202 23.45 11.58 -7.42
CA SER A 202 24.71 12.34 -7.44
C SER A 202 24.93 13.20 -6.19
N LYS A 203 23.88 13.45 -5.39
CA LYS A 203 23.94 14.26 -4.18
C LYS A 203 24.38 13.48 -2.95
N ALA A 204 24.27 12.14 -2.97
CA ALA A 204 24.81 11.30 -1.90
C ALA A 204 26.33 11.56 -1.79
N LYS A 205 26.80 11.95 -0.59
CA LYS A 205 28.16 12.46 -0.40
C LYS A 205 29.20 11.41 -0.83
N LYS A 206 30.25 11.88 -1.53
CA LYS A 206 31.38 11.07 -2.04
C LYS A 206 32.18 10.27 -1.01
N GLY A 207 31.86 10.36 0.29
CA GLY A 207 32.56 9.65 1.37
C GLY A 207 32.12 8.20 1.60
N HIS A 208 31.02 7.77 0.99
CA HIS A 208 30.44 6.44 1.17
C HIS A 208 29.49 6.16 -0.01
N ILE A 209 30.01 6.08 -1.25
CA ILE A 209 29.13 5.89 -2.42
C ILE A 209 28.93 4.40 -2.70
N PRO A 210 27.75 3.84 -2.39
CA PRO A 210 27.29 2.65 -3.05
C PRO A 210 27.07 2.93 -4.55
N GLN A 211 27.50 2.03 -5.44
CA GLN A 211 27.18 2.13 -6.87
C GLN A 211 25.67 1.93 -7.06
N TRP A 212 25.05 2.76 -7.90
CA TRP A 212 23.61 2.71 -8.17
C TRP A 212 23.37 2.22 -9.59
N THR A 213 22.70 1.09 -9.72
CA THR A 213 22.29 0.52 -11.01
C THR A 213 20.80 0.25 -11.00
N GLN A 214 20.12 0.56 -12.10
CA GLN A 214 18.81 -0.05 -12.36
C GLN A 214 19.04 -1.47 -12.86
N PRO A 215 18.25 -2.46 -12.40
CA PRO A 215 18.26 -3.80 -12.98
C PRO A 215 17.73 -3.79 -14.41
#